data_AF-A0A1S8AVQ9-F1
#
_entry.id   AF-A0A1S8AVQ9-F1
#
_cell.length_a   1.000
_cell.length_b   1.000
_cell.length_c   1.000
_cell.angle_alpha   90.00
_cell.angle_beta   90.00
_cell.angle_gamma   90.00
#
_symmetry.space_group_name_H-M   'P 1'
#
loop_
_entity.id
_entity.type
_entity.pdbx_description
1 polymer ?
#
loop_
_entity_poly.entity_id
_entity_poly.type
_entity_poly.pdbx_seq_one_letter_code
_entity_poly.pdbx_strand_id
1 'polypeptide(L)' 'MPERVETTSPDGVDYGWVMQTTFVVTILVGAPIVVALSTAVTLPSWADRAEFAIRVGAPVWLVTSLVIFAYAKRKQT' A
#
# COMPACT_ATOMS: atom_id res chain seq x y z
N MET A 1 21.88 5.49 25.41
CA MET A 1 22.01 5.97 24.02
C MET A 1 21.07 5.11 23.20
N PRO A 2 20.03 5.65 22.53
CA PRO A 2 19.27 4.85 21.58
C PRO A 2 20.22 4.33 20.50
N GLU A 3 19.98 3.11 20.03
CA GLU A 3 20.75 2.51 18.95
C GLU A 3 20.67 3.39 17.70
N ARG A 4 21.80 3.60 17.03
CA ARG A 4 21.87 4.51 15.88
C ARG A 4 21.14 3.86 14.72
N VAL A 5 20.06 4.49 14.25
CA VAL A 5 19.41 4.08 13.01
C VAL A 5 20.36 4.38 11.86
N GLU A 6 20.81 3.34 11.18
CA GLU A 6 21.60 3.44 9.95
C GLU A 6 20.78 4.20 8.89
N THR A 7 21.23 5.39 8.51
CA THR A 7 20.63 6.20 7.44
C THR A 7 21.43 6.01 6.17
N THR A 8 20.79 5.53 5.11
CA THR A 8 21.37 5.55 3.76
C THR A 8 20.85 6.75 2.99
N SER A 9 21.69 7.35 2.14
CA SER A 9 21.27 8.37 1.16
C SER A 9 21.33 7.70 -0.20
N PRO A 10 20.21 7.18 -0.74
CA PRO A 10 20.23 6.45 -1.99
C PRO A 10 20.56 7.38 -3.17
N ASP A 11 21.50 6.99 -4.02
CA ASP A 11 21.67 7.58 -5.35
C ASP A 11 20.55 7.09 -6.25
N GLY A 12 19.37 7.72 -6.20
CA GLY A 12 18.22 7.13 -6.86
C GLY A 12 16.88 7.41 -6.21
N VAL A 13 15.89 6.68 -6.71
CA VAL A 13 14.60 6.55 -6.04
C VAL A 13 14.85 5.79 -4.74
N ASP A 14 14.38 6.33 -3.62
CA ASP A 14 14.39 5.62 -2.35
C ASP A 14 13.34 4.51 -2.36
N TYR A 15 13.76 3.31 -2.76
CA TYR A 15 12.89 2.12 -2.78
C TYR A 15 12.46 1.67 -1.38
N GLY A 16 13.25 1.98 -0.33
CA GLY A 16 12.86 1.72 1.06
C GLY A 16 11.65 2.56 1.45
N TRP A 17 11.71 3.86 1.16
CA TRP A 17 10.59 4.78 1.35
C TRP A 17 9.38 4.41 0.50
N VAL A 18 9.56 4.03 -0.77
CA VAL A 18 8.45 3.60 -1.66
C VAL A 18 7.74 2.39 -1.07
N MET A 19 8.49 1.39 -0.61
CA MET A 19 7.94 0.18 -0.02
C MET A 19 7.20 0.48 1.29
N GLN A 20 7.83 1.21 2.21
CA GLN A 20 7.22 1.57 3.50
C GLN A 20 5.96 2.42 3.33
N THR A 21 6.02 3.43 2.45
CA THR A 21 4.88 4.30 2.18
C THR A 21 3.74 3.52 1.55
N THR A 22 4.03 2.66 0.57
CA THR A 22 3.01 1.81 -0.05
C THR A 22 2.34 0.92 1.01
N PHE A 23 3.13 0.29 1.89
CA PHE A 23 2.62 -0.56 2.98
C PHE A 23 1.73 0.22 3.96
N VAL A 24 2.16 1.41 4.39
CA VAL A 24 1.38 2.26 5.30
C VAL A 24 0.08 2.74 4.63
N VAL A 25 0.14 3.14 3.36
CA VAL A 25 -1.04 3.61 2.61
C VAL A 25 -2.04 2.48 2.38
N THR A 26 -1.60 1.26 2.05
CA THR A 26 -2.52 0.13 1.87
C THR A 26 -3.19 -0.28 3.18
N ILE A 27 -2.55 -0.10 4.34
CA ILE A 27 -3.20 -0.29 5.64
C ILE A 27 -4.20 0.84 5.92
N LEU A 28 -3.76 2.10 5.86
CA LEU A 28 -4.57 3.24 6.30
C LEU A 28 -5.68 3.62 5.34
N VAL A 29 -5.55 3.28 4.06
CA VAL A 29 -6.51 3.65 3.00
C VAL A 29 -7.06 2.41 2.33
N GLY A 30 -6.20 1.46 1.95
CA GLY A 30 -6.61 0.24 1.26
C GLY A 30 -7.56 -0.62 2.09
N ALA A 31 -7.22 -0.91 3.35
CA ALA A 31 -8.09 -1.71 4.21
C ALA A 31 -9.45 -1.02 4.48
N PRO A 32 -9.52 0.28 4.80
CA PRO A 32 -10.80 0.99 4.87
C PRO A 32 -11.62 0.97 3.57
N ILE A 33 -10.98 1.05 2.40
CA ILE A 33 -11.67 0.90 1.11
C ILE A 33 -12.31 -0.49 0.99
N VAL A 34 -11.56 -1.54 1.31
CA VAL A 34 -12.08 -2.92 1.30
C VAL A 34 -13.28 -3.05 2.26
N VAL A 35 -13.16 -2.54 3.48
CA VAL A 35 -14.24 -2.57 4.48
C VAL A 35 -15.47 -1.82 3.98
N ALA A 36 -15.30 -0.59 3.48
CA ALA A 36 -16.40 0.23 2.99
C ALA A 36 -17.14 -0.46 1.84
N LEU A 37 -16.41 -0.98 0.84
CA LEU A 37 -17.00 -1.66 -0.30
C LEU A 37 -17.67 -2.98 0.09
N SER A 38 -17.19 -3.68 1.13
CA SER A 38 -17.81 -4.91 1.61
C SER A 38 -19.26 -4.72 2.09
N THR A 39 -19.63 -3.50 2.50
CA THR A 39 -21.00 -3.19 2.97
C THR A 39 -22.04 -3.21 1.86
N ALA A 40 -21.61 -3.17 0.59
CA ALA A 40 -22.49 -3.15 -0.58
C ALA A 40 -22.75 -4.55 -1.17
N VAL A 41 -22.14 -5.61 -0.62
CA VAL A 41 -22.22 -6.97 -1.16
C VAL A 41 -22.49 -7.98 -0.05
N THR A 42 -23.14 -9.09 -0.39
CA THR A 42 -23.37 -10.19 0.57
C THR A 42 -22.19 -11.17 0.50
N LEU A 43 -21.47 -11.35 1.61
CA LEU A 43 -20.31 -12.22 1.72
C LEU A 43 -20.56 -13.30 2.80
N PRO A 44 -21.36 -14.34 2.49
CA PRO A 44 -21.85 -15.27 3.51
C PRO A 44 -20.72 -16.14 4.08
N SER A 45 -19.77 -16.59 3.25
CA SER A 45 -18.67 -17.47 3.68
C SER A 45 -17.35 -16.74 3.90
N TRP A 46 -16.40 -17.38 4.58
CA TRP A 46 -15.05 -16.83 4.71
C TRP A 46 -14.34 -16.75 3.34
N ALA A 47 -14.55 -17.75 2.48
CA ALA A 47 -13.99 -17.78 1.14
C ALA A 47 -14.44 -16.56 0.31
N ASP A 48 -15.73 -16.20 0.38
CA ASP A 48 -16.25 -15.01 -0.32
C ASP A 48 -15.57 -13.73 0.18
N ARG A 49 -15.36 -13.61 1.51
CA ARG A 49 -14.68 -12.46 2.12
C ARG A 49 -13.23 -12.34 1.66
N ALA A 50 -12.52 -13.46 1.58
CA ALA A 50 -11.13 -13.48 1.12
C ALA A 50 -11.00 -13.18 -0.37
N GLU A 51 -11.84 -13.79 -1.21
CA GLU A 51 -11.88 -13.50 -2.65
C GLU A 51 -12.19 -12.03 -2.90
N PHE A 52 -13.18 -11.48 -2.20
CA PHE A 52 -13.52 -10.06 -2.26
C PHE A 52 -12.33 -9.17 -1.86
N ALA A 53 -11.70 -9.44 -0.72
CA ALA A 53 -10.56 -8.67 -0.24
C ALA A 53 -9.39 -8.70 -1.22
N ILE A 54 -9.10 -9.86 -1.83
CA ILE A 54 -8.04 -9.99 -2.84
C ILE A 54 -8.39 -9.20 -4.10
N ARG A 55 -9.63 -9.34 -4.61
CA ARG A 55 -10.08 -8.66 -5.84
C ARG A 55 -10.10 -7.15 -5.72
N VAL A 56 -10.46 -6.60 -4.55
CA VAL A 56 -10.42 -5.17 -4.29
C VAL A 56 -9.01 -4.70 -3.93
N GLY A 57 -8.29 -5.47 -3.11
CA GLY A 57 -6.96 -5.11 -2.62
C GLY A 57 -5.91 -5.09 -3.71
N ALA A 58 -5.93 -6.03 -4.65
CA ALA A 58 -4.95 -6.11 -5.74
C ALA A 58 -4.86 -4.85 -6.61
N PRO A 59 -5.97 -4.31 -7.19
CA PRO A 59 -5.89 -3.08 -7.97
C PRO A 59 -5.53 -1.87 -7.10
N VAL A 60 -6.02 -1.78 -5.86
CA VAL A 60 -5.66 -0.70 -4.93
C VAL A 60 -4.16 -0.70 -4.65
N TRP A 61 -3.59 -1.87 -4.37
CA TRP A 61 -2.15 -2.04 -4.18
C TRP A 61 -1.39 -1.59 -5.42
N LEU A 62 -1.75 -2.11 -6.60
CA LEU A 62 -1.04 -1.80 -7.83
C LEU A 62 -1.04 -0.29 -8.14
N VAL A 63 -2.21 0.35 -8.05
CA VAL A 63 -2.34 1.80 -8.27
C VAL A 63 -1.51 2.57 -7.24
N THR A 64 -1.57 2.18 -5.96
CA THR A 64 -0.79 2.82 -4.89
C THR A 64 0.71 2.73 -5.19
N SER A 65 1.23 1.53 -5.48
CA SER A 65 2.64 1.32 -5.82
C SER A 65 3.10 2.19 -6.98
N LEU A 66 2.30 2.26 -8.05
CA LEU A 66 2.63 3.05 -9.24
C LEU A 66 2.63 4.55 -8.92
N VAL A 67 1.65 5.04 -8.17
CA VAL A 67 1.55 6.45 -7.77
C VAL A 67 2.71 6.84 -6.85
N ILE A 68 3.01 6.04 -5.82
CA ILE A 68 4.10 6.31 -4.88
C ILE A 68 5.45 6.27 -5.60
N PHE A 69 5.69 5.28 -6.47
CA PHE A 69 6.90 5.21 -7.27
C PHE A 69 7.04 6.41 -8.21
N ALA A 70 5.97 6.77 -8.94
CA ALA A 70 5.97 7.91 -9.85
C ALA A 70 6.23 9.23 -9.09
N TYR A 71 5.67 9.38 -7.90
CA TYR A 71 5.91 10.52 -7.03
C TYR A 71 7.36 10.59 -6.55
N ALA A 72 7.92 9.47 -6.07
CA ALA A 72 9.31 9.40 -5.62
C ALA A 72 10.27 9.74 -6.76
N LYS A 73 10.05 9.17 -7.95
CA LYS A 73 10.84 9.47 -9.15
C LYS A 73 10.78 10.94 -9.54
N ARG A 74 9.59 11.55 -9.50
CA ARG A 74 9.41 12.99 -9.81
C ARG A 74 10.12 13.90 -8.81
N LYS A 75 10.11 13.56 -7.52
CA LYS A 75 10.79 14.36 -6.50
C LYS A 75 12.30 14.26 -6.53
N GLN A 76 12.82 13.20 -7.14
CA GLN A 76 14.25 12.98 -7.29
C GLN A 76 14.85 13.70 -8.51
N THR A 77 14.00 14.12 -9.47
CA THR A 77 14.41 14.83 -10.69
C THR A 77 14.39 16.33 -10.46
#